data_AF-A0A5N6F881-F1
#
_entry.id   AF-A0A5N6F881-F1
#
_cell.length_a   1.000
_cell.length_b   1.000
_cell.length_c   1.000
_cell.angle_alpha   90.00
_cell.angle_beta   90.00
_cell.angle_gamma   90.00
#
_symmetry.space_group_name_H-M   'P 1'
#
loop_
_entity.id
_entity.type
_entity.pdbx_description
1 polymer ?
#
loop_
_entity_poly.entity_id
_entity_poly.type
_entity_poly.pdbx_seq_one_letter_code
_entity_poly.pdbx_strand_id
1 'polypeptide(L)'
;MQFKTFLSTLPFITAVLANPAPVPAPVPGTVAVGYGQQLQNNDQANHWVVWIEGESACPNTRVLTRLTDSPCDQTFYFNNKAYHLADCGSDNEPRRVVQPGGGSASCSRDNRKITCHGSTHDIVKHGKC
;
A
#
# COMPACT_ATOMS: atom_id res chain seq x y z
N MET A 1 -24.10 -21.75 -80.08
CA MET A 1 -23.89 -21.95 -78.63
C MET A 1 -22.64 -21.19 -78.24
N GLN A 2 -22.77 -20.09 -77.49
CA GLN A 2 -21.66 -19.22 -77.11
C GLN A 2 -21.76 -18.98 -75.60
N PHE A 3 -20.86 -19.58 -74.83
CA PHE A 3 -20.74 -19.37 -73.39
C PHE A 3 -19.99 -18.06 -73.15
N LYS A 4 -20.58 -17.14 -72.38
CA LYS A 4 -19.89 -15.97 -71.84
C LYS A 4 -19.83 -16.09 -70.32
N THR A 5 -18.60 -16.23 -69.85
CA THR A 5 -18.14 -16.32 -68.47
C THR A 5 -18.39 -15.01 -67.72
N PHE A 6 -19.03 -15.09 -66.55
CA PHE A 6 -19.09 -13.97 -65.60
C PHE A 6 -17.90 -14.07 -64.64
N LEU A 7 -17.02 -13.06 -64.68
CA LEU A 7 -15.97 -12.86 -63.67
C LEU A 7 -16.61 -12.29 -62.40
N SER A 8 -16.43 -12.97 -61.27
CA SER A 8 -16.82 -12.50 -59.94
C SER A 8 -15.61 -11.84 -59.28
N THR A 9 -15.70 -10.54 -59.01
CA THR A 9 -14.68 -9.79 -58.27
C THR A 9 -15.03 -9.76 -56.79
N LEU A 10 -14.18 -10.34 -55.94
CA LEU A 10 -14.28 -10.27 -54.48
C LEU A 10 -13.77 -8.91 -53.98
N PRO A 11 -14.44 -8.29 -52.98
CA PRO A 11 -13.91 -7.09 -52.34
C PRO A 11 -12.80 -7.46 -51.35
N PHE A 12 -11.64 -6.81 -51.50
CA PHE A 12 -10.56 -6.85 -50.52
C PHE A 12 -10.97 -6.04 -49.29
N ILE A 13 -11.17 -6.72 -48.15
CA ILE A 13 -11.37 -6.08 -46.86
C ILE A 13 -9.99 -5.79 -46.27
N THR A 14 -9.55 -4.52 -46.32
CA THR A 14 -8.41 -4.02 -45.56
C THR A 14 -8.78 -3.96 -44.08
N ALA A 15 -8.27 -4.90 -43.29
CA ALA A 15 -8.33 -4.84 -41.83
C ALA A 15 -7.34 -3.79 -41.32
N VAL A 16 -7.87 -2.68 -40.81
CA VAL A 16 -7.08 -1.68 -40.07
C VAL A 16 -6.84 -2.23 -38.67
N LEU A 17 -5.61 -2.65 -38.38
CA LEU A 17 -5.18 -2.98 -37.01
C LEU A 17 -5.22 -1.68 -36.19
N ALA A 18 -6.23 -1.52 -35.34
CA ALA A 18 -6.25 -0.47 -34.35
C ALA A 18 -5.13 -0.73 -33.34
N ASN A 19 -4.11 0.13 -33.32
CA ASN A 19 -3.14 0.12 -32.23
C ASN A 19 -3.90 0.40 -30.92
N PRO A 20 -3.72 -0.41 -29.86
CA PRO A 20 -4.29 -0.09 -28.57
C PRO A 20 -3.71 1.24 -28.07
N ALA A 21 -4.59 2.13 -27.63
CA ALA A 21 -4.18 3.39 -27.01
C ALA A 21 -3.25 3.12 -25.81
N PRO A 22 -2.29 4.00 -25.51
CA PRO A 22 -1.48 3.88 -24.31
C PRO A 22 -2.41 3.84 -23.09
N VAL A 23 -2.44 2.72 -22.38
CA VAL A 23 -3.11 2.63 -21.09
C VAL A 23 -2.40 3.62 -20.16
N PRO A 24 -3.10 4.59 -19.54
CA PRO A 24 -2.47 5.48 -18.58
C PRO A 24 -1.78 4.65 -17.50
N ALA A 25 -0.50 4.92 -17.26
CA ALA A 25 0.21 4.32 -16.13
C ALA A 25 -0.59 4.61 -14.84
N PRO A 26 -0.73 3.64 -13.91
CA PRO A 26 -1.35 3.91 -12.63
C PRO A 26 -0.65 5.10 -11.98
N VAL A 27 -1.40 6.19 -11.76
CA VAL A 27 -0.95 7.27 -10.89
C VAL A 27 -0.63 6.59 -9.55
N PRO A 28 0.57 6.78 -8.96
CA PRO A 28 0.87 6.20 -7.66
C PRO A 28 -0.17 6.71 -6.67
N GLY A 29 -1.16 5.87 -6.34
CA GLY A 29 -2.13 6.20 -5.33
C GLY A 29 -1.37 6.40 -4.02
N THR A 30 -1.64 7.51 -3.34
CA THR A 30 -1.25 7.73 -1.96
C THR A 30 -1.65 6.50 -1.15
N VAL A 31 -0.68 5.69 -0.72
CA VAL A 31 -0.94 4.47 0.03
C VAL A 31 -1.17 4.85 1.49
N ALA A 32 -2.33 4.48 2.04
CA ALA A 32 -2.63 4.69 3.44
C ALA A 32 -1.81 3.71 4.31
N VAL A 33 -1.15 4.24 5.33
CA VAL A 33 -0.30 3.52 6.28
C VAL A 33 -1.02 3.43 7.62
N GLY A 34 -1.37 2.21 8.02
CA GLY A 34 -1.88 1.93 9.36
C GLY A 34 -0.75 1.90 10.37
N TYR A 35 -1.02 2.31 11.61
CA TYR A 35 -0.07 2.24 12.71
C TYR A 35 -0.76 1.80 14.01
N GLY A 36 0.02 1.18 14.89
CA GLY A 36 -0.45 0.70 16.18
C GLY A 36 0.65 0.03 16.97
N GLN A 37 0.25 -0.81 17.92
CA GLN A 37 1.18 -1.54 18.78
C GLN A 37 0.99 -3.05 18.68
N GLN A 38 2.08 -3.79 18.82
CA GLN A 38 2.10 -5.25 18.86
C GLN A 38 3.17 -5.74 19.83
N LEU A 39 2.85 -6.74 20.65
CA LEU A 39 3.82 -7.43 21.50
C LEU A 39 4.82 -8.20 20.64
N GLN A 40 6.12 -7.98 20.86
CA GLN A 40 7.17 -8.73 20.18
C GLN A 40 7.67 -9.87 21.06
N ASN A 41 7.75 -11.08 20.49
CA ASN A 41 8.11 -12.28 21.25
C ASN A 41 9.57 -12.30 21.72
N ASN A 42 10.46 -11.61 21.01
CA ASN A 42 11.90 -11.62 21.28
C ASN A 42 12.27 -10.89 22.58
N ASP A 43 11.60 -9.79 22.90
CA ASP A 43 11.89 -8.98 24.09
C ASP A 43 10.69 -8.76 25.02
N GLN A 44 9.54 -9.35 24.69
CA GLN A 44 8.30 -9.29 25.47
C GLN A 44 7.81 -7.84 25.70
N ALA A 45 8.10 -6.92 24.77
CA ALA A 45 7.64 -5.54 24.85
C ALA A 45 6.71 -5.16 23.68
N ASN A 46 5.79 -4.23 23.94
CA ASN A 46 4.99 -3.62 22.88
C ASN A 46 5.88 -2.75 22.00
N HIS A 47 5.81 -2.97 20.70
CA HIS A 47 6.48 -2.16 19.69
C HIS A 47 5.47 -1.45 18.82
N TRP A 48 5.85 -0.27 18.34
CA TRP A 48 5.19 0.36 17.22
C TRP A 48 5.30 -0.52 15.99
N VAL A 49 4.17 -0.71 15.32
CA VAL A 49 4.08 -1.44 14.06
C VAL A 49 3.31 -0.63 13.04
N VAL A 50 3.71 -0.78 11.77
CA VAL A 50 3.04 -0.16 10.63
C VAL A 50 2.71 -1.21 9.56
N TRP A 51 1.67 -0.95 8.77
CA TRP A 51 1.24 -1.79 7.65
C TRP A 51 0.56 -0.95 6.57
N ILE A 52 0.31 -1.53 5.41
CA ILE A 52 -0.51 -0.90 4.36
C ILE A 52 -1.99 -1.14 4.65
N GLU A 53 -2.78 -0.09 4.78
CA GLU A 53 -4.22 -0.20 4.97
C GLU A 53 -4.88 -0.86 3.76
N GLY A 54 -5.79 -1.79 4.01
CA GLY A 54 -6.43 -2.61 2.98
C GLY A 54 -5.69 -3.90 2.67
N GLU A 55 -4.43 -4.03 3.08
CA GLU A 55 -3.68 -5.29 3.08
C GLU A 55 -3.74 -5.97 4.45
N SER A 56 -3.39 -7.26 4.50
CA SER A 56 -3.29 -7.98 5.77
C SER A 56 -2.13 -7.44 6.59
N ALA A 57 -2.42 -6.87 7.76
CA ALA A 57 -1.40 -6.37 8.68
C ALA A 57 -0.47 -7.50 9.15
N CYS A 58 -1.02 -8.66 9.50
CA CYS A 58 -0.24 -9.84 9.88
C CYS A 58 -0.05 -10.79 8.68
N PRO A 59 1.15 -11.35 8.44
CA PRO A 59 2.43 -11.11 9.12
C PRO A 59 3.24 -9.93 8.54
N ASN A 60 2.62 -9.09 7.71
CA ASN A 60 3.33 -8.10 6.87
C ASN A 60 3.64 -6.78 7.57
N THR A 61 3.49 -6.68 8.88
CA THR A 61 3.84 -5.48 9.62
C THR A 61 5.33 -5.16 9.48
N ARG A 62 5.66 -3.88 9.67
CA ARG A 62 7.03 -3.46 9.95
C ARG A 62 7.07 -3.04 11.41
N VAL A 63 7.92 -3.72 12.15
CA VAL A 63 8.23 -3.37 13.54
C VAL A 63 9.20 -2.20 13.50
N LEU A 64 8.89 -1.17 14.28
CA LEU A 64 9.73 0.01 14.43
C LEU A 64 10.48 -0.10 15.77
N THR A 65 10.18 0.80 16.71
CA THR A 65 10.77 0.82 18.06
C THR A 65 9.76 0.39 19.13
N ARG A 66 10.23 0.29 20.38
CA ARG A 66 9.38 0.07 21.55
C ARG A 66 8.35 1.18 21.70
N LEU A 67 7.20 0.86 22.25
CA LEU A 67 6.09 1.81 22.47
C LEU A 67 6.48 2.99 23.37
N THR A 68 7.47 2.79 24.25
CA THR A 68 8.03 3.84 25.13
C THR A 68 8.85 4.89 24.38
N ASP A 69 9.31 4.57 23.18
CA ASP A 69 10.13 5.44 22.35
C ASP A 69 9.31 6.02 21.20
N SER A 70 9.75 7.14 20.65
CA SER A 70 9.08 7.77 19.51
C SER A 70 9.32 6.96 18.23
N PRO A 71 8.26 6.61 17.46
CA PRO A 71 8.41 5.94 16.17
C PRO A 71 8.71 6.92 15.02
N CYS A 72 8.71 8.23 15.30
CA CYS A 72 8.96 9.24 14.29
C CYS A 72 10.41 9.21 13.78
N ASP A 73 10.57 9.67 12.53
CA ASP A 73 11.85 9.75 11.79
C ASP A 73 12.56 8.40 11.57
N GLN A 74 11.95 7.29 12.02
CA GLN A 74 12.39 5.95 11.69
C GLN A 74 11.91 5.58 10.30
N THR A 75 12.88 5.33 9.42
CA THR A 75 12.57 4.94 8.05
C THR A 75 12.13 3.48 8.01
N PHE A 76 10.98 3.24 7.39
CA PHE A 76 10.49 1.90 7.06
C PHE A 76 10.18 1.81 5.57
N TYR A 77 10.09 0.58 5.07
CA TYR A 77 9.95 0.31 3.65
C TYR A 77 8.74 -0.56 3.34
N PHE A 78 7.95 -0.07 2.38
CA PHE A 78 6.94 -0.85 1.66
C PHE A 78 7.27 -0.81 0.17
N ASN A 79 7.33 -1.98 -0.47
CA ASN A 79 7.64 -2.11 -1.90
C ASN A 79 8.90 -1.32 -2.33
N ASN A 80 9.96 -1.39 -1.51
CA ASN A 80 11.24 -0.67 -1.68
C ASN A 80 11.14 0.86 -1.69
N LYS A 81 10.03 1.42 -1.22
CA LYS A 81 9.87 2.87 -1.06
C LYS A 81 9.97 3.25 0.40
N ALA A 82 10.70 4.34 0.68
CA ALA A 82 10.95 4.83 2.03
C ALA A 82 9.79 5.69 2.54
N TYR A 83 9.37 5.40 3.77
CA TYR A 83 8.39 6.15 4.52
C TYR A 83 8.94 6.41 5.92
N HIS A 84 8.42 7.41 6.61
CA HIS A 84 8.60 7.54 8.05
C HIS A 84 7.38 8.23 8.66
N LEU A 85 7.13 7.95 9.93
CA LEU A 85 6.14 8.68 10.71
C LEU A 85 6.74 10.03 11.14
N ALA A 86 5.89 11.04 11.26
CA ALA A 86 6.29 12.41 11.58
C ALA A 86 5.28 13.08 12.53
N ASP A 87 5.71 14.20 13.11
CA ASP A 87 4.94 15.04 14.03
C ASP A 87 4.44 14.29 15.27
N CYS A 88 5.26 13.41 15.85
CA CYS A 88 4.89 12.68 17.05
C CYS A 88 4.68 13.63 18.24
N GLY A 89 3.59 13.44 18.97
CA GLY A 89 3.33 14.17 20.21
C GLY A 89 4.17 13.66 21.39
N SER A 90 3.93 14.24 22.57
CA SER A 90 4.49 13.73 23.84
C SER A 90 3.97 12.36 24.23
N ASP A 91 2.91 11.91 23.57
CA ASP A 91 2.32 10.57 23.66
C ASP A 91 2.98 9.57 22.69
N ASN A 92 4.04 9.97 21.98
CA ASN A 92 4.72 9.22 20.90
C ASN A 92 3.82 8.91 19.69
N GLU A 93 2.63 9.49 19.61
CA GLU A 93 1.67 9.16 18.58
C GLU A 93 1.89 10.00 17.32
N PRO A 94 2.02 9.37 16.15
CA PRO A 94 2.30 10.07 14.92
C PRO A 94 1.08 10.85 14.44
N ARG A 95 1.31 12.06 13.96
CA ARG A 95 0.26 12.92 13.37
C ARG A 95 0.36 13.00 11.86
N ARG A 96 1.46 12.51 11.29
CA ARG A 96 1.70 12.51 9.86
C ARG A 96 2.53 11.29 9.44
N VAL A 97 2.37 10.85 8.20
CA VAL A 97 3.33 9.99 7.50
C VAL A 97 3.95 10.78 6.36
N VAL A 98 5.26 10.68 6.21
CA VAL A 98 5.99 11.18 5.04
C VAL A 98 6.17 10.03 4.07
N GLN A 99 5.77 10.27 2.84
CA GLN A 99 5.71 9.32 1.75
C GLN A 99 6.93 9.47 0.83
N PRO A 100 7.18 8.47 -0.02
CA PRO A 100 8.22 8.53 -1.03
C PRO A 100 8.06 9.77 -1.90
N GLY A 101 9.15 10.52 -2.07
CA GLY A 101 9.13 11.79 -2.82
C GLY A 101 8.74 13.01 -1.99
N GLY A 102 8.57 12.88 -0.68
CA GLY A 102 8.39 14.01 0.25
C GLY A 102 6.96 14.49 0.43
N GLY A 103 5.99 13.86 -0.25
CA GLY A 103 4.57 14.06 0.04
C GLY A 103 4.23 13.58 1.46
N SER A 104 3.12 14.05 2.02
CA SER A 104 2.72 13.65 3.36
C SER A 104 1.21 13.54 3.53
N ALA A 105 0.77 12.65 4.41
CA ALA A 105 -0.63 12.49 4.78
C ALA A 105 -0.81 12.61 6.29
N SER A 106 -1.86 13.31 6.71
CA SER A 106 -2.21 13.42 8.13
C SER A 106 -2.76 12.10 8.65
N CYS A 107 -2.41 11.80 9.88
CA CYS A 107 -2.91 10.63 10.58
C CYS A 107 -4.24 10.93 11.28
N SER A 108 -5.10 9.93 11.31
CA SER A 108 -6.36 9.90 12.05
C SER A 108 -6.33 8.77 13.07
N ARG A 109 -6.98 8.98 14.22
CA ARG A 109 -7.04 7.97 15.28
C ARG A 109 -8.05 6.88 14.97
N ASP A 110 -7.72 5.68 15.42
CA ASP A 110 -8.53 4.46 15.37
C ASP A 110 -8.13 3.63 16.60
N ASN A 111 -8.98 2.73 17.06
CA ASN A 111 -8.75 1.93 18.27
C ASN A 111 -9.16 0.47 18.08
N ARG A 112 -9.32 0.03 16.83
CA ARG A 112 -9.70 -1.35 16.51
C ARG A 112 -8.58 -2.34 16.81
N LYS A 113 -8.95 -3.52 17.27
CA LYS A 113 -8.03 -4.65 17.38
C LYS A 113 -8.00 -5.42 16.08
N ILE A 114 -6.81 -5.75 15.59
CA ILE A 114 -6.59 -6.65 14.46
C ILE A 114 -6.13 -7.98 15.04
N THR A 115 -6.99 -9.00 14.92
CA THR A 115 -6.67 -10.34 15.40
C THR A 115 -5.67 -11.00 14.46
N CYS A 116 -4.55 -11.43 15.00
CA CYS A 116 -3.52 -12.16 14.26
C CYS A 116 -3.55 -13.64 14.67
N HIS A 117 -3.44 -14.52 13.69
CA HIS A 117 -3.49 -15.96 13.92
C HIS A 117 -2.07 -16.56 14.04
N GLY A 118 -1.98 -17.74 14.67
CA GLY A 118 -0.72 -18.48 14.81
C GLY A 118 0.14 -17.98 15.97
N SER A 119 1.45 -17.87 15.76
CA SER A 119 2.43 -17.39 16.76
C SER A 119 2.57 -15.87 16.82
N THR A 120 1.74 -15.15 16.07
CA THR A 120 1.79 -13.68 15.95
C THR A 120 0.79 -13.06 16.92
N HIS A 121 1.23 -12.11 17.74
CA HIS A 121 0.35 -11.38 18.65
C HIS A 121 -0.60 -10.46 17.90
N ASP A 122 -1.76 -10.22 18.48
CA ASP A 122 -2.73 -9.25 17.97
C ASP A 122 -2.13 -7.84 17.94
N ILE A 123 -2.61 -7.04 16.98
CA ILE A 123 -2.24 -5.64 16.87
C ILE A 123 -3.37 -4.79 17.46
N VAL A 124 -3.02 -3.87 18.34
CA VAL A 124 -3.93 -2.80 18.75
C VAL A 124 -3.68 -1.63 17.81
N LYS A 125 -4.64 -1.31 16.94
CA LYS A 125 -4.53 -0.19 16.01
C LYS A 125 -4.69 1.12 16.77
N HIS A 126 -3.83 2.09 16.47
CA HIS A 126 -3.91 3.45 17.01
C HIS A 126 -4.43 4.45 15.98
N GLY A 127 -4.29 4.12 14.70
CA GLY A 127 -4.76 4.99 13.64
C GLY A 127 -4.32 4.57 12.25
N LYS A 128 -4.55 5.49 11.31
CA LYS A 128 -4.02 5.41 9.96
C LYS A 128 -3.66 6.79 9.45
N CYS A 129 -2.64 6.81 8.63
CA CYS A 129 -2.25 7.87 7.71
C CYS A 129 -2.33 7.24 6.30
#